data_AF-A0A125QJL3-F1
#
_entry.id   AF-A0A125QJL3-F1
#
_cell.length_a   1.000
_cell.length_b   1.000
_cell.length_c   1.000
_cell.angle_alpha   90.00
_cell.angle_beta   90.00
_cell.angle_gamma   90.00
#
_symmetry.space_group_name_H-M   'P 1'
#
loop_
_entity.id
_entity.type
_entity.pdbx_description
1 polymer ?
#
loop_
_entity_poly.entity_id
_entity_poly.type
_entity_poly.pdbx_seq_one_letter_code
_entity_poly.pdbx_strand_id
1 'polypeptide(L)'
;MISIFRTPIAAALAFGAAVFSAPIAAQTADFEASFDRALGTDMREPQSFEAIYESSFEQRIAELADGNLGRIGVYAVDLATGEEISVLGDQRFPMASTSKVAVAATFLAGVDEGRYSLTSEYPLLIPVRSKKFSSEKAPVRTGNYVPAYELISLMISKSCNSCTDALLKAVGGTEEVNKWMRQAGLSDFELSRDIATLVRDDGEFDPVEWIDPRDSATPRVMGQLLAGIYQGRWLSANSRNLLIGAMEETTTGRRRMNAALPDAAALAHKTGTLTRTASDIGIFRLADGRAVVAAIYVTGQSSSLADEARNKRASRAKRDARIADITRALYNGFSAKAGLRQDPTRNWTAEPRTGG
;
A
#
# COMPACT_ATOMS: atom_id res chain seq x y z
N MET A 1 -52.89 69.36 -12.06
CA MET A 1 -52.57 69.41 -13.50
C MET A 1 -51.83 68.13 -13.82
N ILE A 2 -52.52 67.04 -14.19
CA ILE A 2 -53.02 66.67 -15.53
C ILE A 2 -51.89 66.33 -16.54
N SER A 3 -52.04 65.13 -17.09
CA SER A 3 -51.58 64.57 -18.37
C SER A 3 -50.19 63.94 -18.45
N ILE A 4 -50.01 62.64 -18.76
CA ILE A 4 -50.51 61.75 -19.86
C ILE A 4 -49.53 61.69 -21.04
N PHE A 5 -48.98 60.48 -21.23
CA PHE A 5 -48.65 59.77 -22.49
C PHE A 5 -47.66 60.41 -23.49
N ARG A 6 -46.66 59.63 -23.91
CA ARG A 6 -46.68 58.75 -25.12
C ARG A 6 -45.25 58.43 -25.55
N THR A 7 -44.96 57.15 -25.71
CA THR A 7 -43.92 56.64 -26.62
C THR A 7 -44.31 56.90 -28.06
N PRO A 8 -43.32 57.11 -28.94
CA PRO A 8 -43.33 56.41 -30.22
C PRO A 8 -41.97 55.80 -30.59
N ILE A 9 -42.08 54.83 -31.48
CA ILE A 9 -41.07 53.98 -32.11
C ILE A 9 -40.36 54.71 -33.27
N ALA A 10 -39.15 54.23 -33.60
CA ALA A 10 -38.39 54.32 -34.85
C ALA A 10 -37.48 55.54 -35.08
N ALA A 11 -36.17 55.30 -35.13
CA ALA A 11 -35.42 55.23 -36.39
C ALA A 11 -33.98 54.74 -36.13
N ALA A 12 -33.54 53.83 -36.97
CA ALA A 12 -32.22 53.20 -36.96
C ALA A 12 -31.10 54.17 -37.37
N LEU A 13 -29.95 54.08 -36.70
CA LEU A 13 -28.65 54.44 -37.27
C LEU A 13 -27.64 53.39 -36.82
N ALA A 14 -27.31 52.49 -37.74
CA ALA A 14 -26.26 51.51 -37.61
C ALA A 14 -24.89 52.20 -37.66
N PHE A 15 -24.16 52.20 -36.55
CA PHE A 15 -22.71 52.40 -36.57
C PHE A 15 -22.05 51.02 -36.69
N GLY A 16 -21.56 50.72 -37.90
CA GLY A 16 -20.69 49.59 -38.13
C GLY A 16 -19.36 49.78 -37.40
N ALA A 17 -19.21 49.09 -36.27
CA ALA A 17 -17.89 48.86 -35.70
C ALA A 17 -17.23 47.73 -36.50
N ALA A 18 -16.26 48.08 -37.33
CA ALA A 18 -15.36 47.13 -37.95
C ALA A 18 -14.57 46.43 -36.83
N VAL A 19 -14.98 45.22 -36.47
CA VAL A 19 -14.17 44.32 -35.65
C VAL A 19 -13.07 43.80 -36.56
N PHE A 20 -11.87 44.38 -36.44
CA PHE A 20 -10.66 43.76 -36.97
C PHE A 20 -10.49 42.41 -36.28
N SER A 21 -10.87 41.34 -36.98
CA SER A 21 -10.54 39.98 -36.61
C SER A 21 -9.07 39.79 -36.99
N ALA A 22 -8.17 39.96 -36.01
CA ALA A 22 -6.82 39.46 -36.17
C ALA A 22 -6.92 37.92 -36.34
N PRO A 23 -6.19 37.31 -37.29
CA PRO A 23 -6.21 35.87 -37.45
C PRO A 23 -5.73 35.22 -36.16
N ILE A 24 -6.39 34.14 -35.75
CA ILE A 24 -6.08 33.32 -34.55
C ILE A 24 -4.58 32.94 -34.48
N ALA A 25 -3.89 32.89 -35.62
CA ALA A 25 -2.45 32.66 -35.74
C ALA A 25 -1.56 33.74 -35.08
N ALA A 26 -2.02 35.00 -34.97
CA ALA A 26 -1.22 36.07 -34.37
C ALA A 26 -1.21 35.99 -32.83
N GLN A 27 -2.30 35.53 -32.21
CA GLN A 27 -2.37 35.34 -30.76
C GLN A 27 -1.62 34.10 -30.28
N THR A 28 -1.53 33.05 -31.11
CA THR A 28 -0.70 31.87 -30.80
C THR A 28 0.78 32.18 -30.87
N ALA A 29 1.20 32.99 -31.86
CA ALA A 29 2.60 33.38 -32.03
C ALA A 29 3.12 34.26 -30.86
N ASP A 30 2.29 35.17 -30.35
CA ASP A 30 2.65 35.98 -29.17
C ASP A 30 2.70 35.14 -27.88
N PHE A 31 1.88 34.10 -27.79
CA PHE A 31 1.92 33.18 -26.65
C PHE A 31 3.15 32.27 -26.70
N GLU A 32 3.48 31.69 -27.86
CA GLU A 32 4.69 30.91 -28.09
C GLU A 32 5.96 31.74 -27.83
N ALA A 33 6.04 32.96 -28.36
CA ALA A 33 7.19 33.84 -28.14
C ALA A 33 7.33 34.37 -26.70
N SER A 34 6.25 34.32 -25.92
CA SER A 34 6.25 34.65 -24.48
C SER A 34 6.63 33.42 -23.64
N PHE A 35 6.20 32.23 -24.06
CA PHE A 35 6.54 30.95 -23.44
C PHE A 35 8.01 30.60 -23.63
N ASP A 36 8.54 30.79 -24.84
CA ASP A 36 9.93 30.58 -25.22
C ASP A 36 10.89 31.52 -24.48
N ARG A 37 10.46 32.76 -24.21
CA ARG A 37 11.23 33.72 -23.39
C ARG A 37 11.24 33.38 -21.90
N ALA A 38 10.19 32.71 -21.40
CA ALA A 38 10.08 32.33 -19.99
C ALA A 38 10.82 31.03 -19.66
N LEU A 39 10.92 30.10 -20.61
CA LEU A 39 11.45 28.75 -20.38
C LEU A 39 12.73 28.43 -21.17
N GLY A 40 13.13 29.28 -22.12
CA GLY A 40 14.25 29.05 -23.03
C GLY A 40 13.88 28.06 -24.14
N THR A 41 14.39 28.28 -25.36
CA THR A 41 14.12 27.44 -26.54
C THR A 41 15.01 26.20 -26.62
N ASP A 42 15.84 25.95 -25.61
CA ASP A 42 16.65 24.74 -25.58
C ASP A 42 15.72 23.56 -25.30
N MET A 43 15.68 22.59 -26.21
CA MET A 43 15.08 21.28 -25.93
C MET A 43 15.81 20.70 -24.72
N ARG A 44 15.22 20.86 -23.54
CA ARG A 44 15.60 20.07 -22.38
C ARG A 44 15.22 18.64 -22.72
N GLU A 45 16.23 17.82 -22.99
CA GLU A 45 16.04 16.37 -22.96
C GLU A 45 15.26 16.05 -21.67
N PRO A 46 14.19 15.25 -21.74
CA PRO A 46 13.52 14.81 -20.53
C PRO A 46 14.60 14.22 -19.65
N GLN A 47 14.78 14.78 -18.44
CA GLN A 47 15.71 14.19 -17.49
C GLN A 47 15.31 12.73 -17.36
N SER A 48 16.13 11.85 -17.89
CA SER A 48 16.02 10.43 -17.61
C SER A 48 16.12 10.34 -16.10
N PHE A 49 15.00 10.06 -15.43
CA PHE A 49 15.03 9.60 -14.06
C PHE A 49 15.65 8.19 -14.06
N GLU A 50 16.94 8.11 -14.39
CA GLU A 50 17.77 7.00 -13.94
C GLU A 50 17.87 7.20 -12.43
N ALA A 51 17.04 6.46 -11.70
CA ALA A 51 17.24 6.33 -10.27
C ALA A 51 18.68 5.82 -10.05
N ILE A 52 19.51 6.64 -9.41
CA ILE A 52 20.86 6.25 -9.01
C ILE A 52 20.70 5.27 -7.85
N TYR A 53 20.80 3.98 -8.13
CA TYR A 53 20.77 2.93 -7.11
C TYR A 53 22.15 2.83 -6.44
N GLU A 54 22.23 2.98 -5.12
CA GLU A 54 23.49 3.04 -4.37
C GLU A 54 24.28 1.71 -4.36
N SER A 55 23.63 0.56 -4.60
CA SER A 55 24.33 -0.72 -4.80
C SER A 55 23.59 -1.67 -5.75
N SER A 56 24.28 -2.76 -6.13
CA SER A 56 23.72 -3.83 -6.96
C SER A 56 22.49 -4.51 -6.32
N PHE A 57 22.29 -4.36 -5.01
CA PHE A 57 21.13 -4.87 -4.29
C PHE A 57 19.87 -4.04 -4.56
N GLU A 58 19.94 -2.72 -4.37
CA GLU A 58 18.82 -1.80 -4.60
C GLU A 58 18.41 -1.82 -6.07
N GLN A 59 19.39 -1.83 -6.99
CA GLN A 59 19.14 -1.97 -8.43
C GLN A 59 18.38 -3.26 -8.74
N ARG A 60 18.78 -4.39 -8.15
CA ARG A 60 18.10 -5.67 -8.36
C ARG A 60 16.66 -5.64 -7.88
N ILE A 61 16.38 -4.98 -6.75
CA ILE A 61 15.00 -4.84 -6.25
C ILE A 61 14.17 -3.99 -7.19
N ALA A 62 14.74 -2.91 -7.72
CA ALA A 62 14.05 -2.06 -8.69
C ALA A 62 13.73 -2.78 -10.01
N GLU A 63 14.66 -3.57 -10.55
CA GLU A 63 14.41 -4.42 -11.72
C GLU A 63 13.26 -5.42 -11.49
N LEU A 64 13.20 -6.02 -10.30
CA LEU A 64 12.13 -6.96 -9.95
C LEU A 64 10.79 -6.26 -9.72
N ALA A 65 10.83 -5.00 -9.29
CA ALA A 65 9.69 -4.10 -9.13
C ALA A 65 9.31 -3.38 -10.45
N ASP A 66 9.58 -4.01 -11.60
CA ASP A 66 9.22 -3.50 -12.92
C ASP A 66 7.72 -3.13 -13.03
N GLY A 67 7.49 -1.87 -13.36
CA GLY A 67 6.18 -1.23 -13.47
C GLY A 67 5.42 -1.49 -14.78
N ASN A 68 6.01 -2.21 -15.74
CA ASN A 68 5.46 -2.36 -17.10
C ASN A 68 4.04 -2.96 -17.16
N LEU A 69 3.63 -3.73 -16.14
CA LEU A 69 2.32 -4.36 -16.06
C LEU A 69 1.57 -3.98 -14.78
N GLY A 70 1.66 -2.72 -14.36
CA GLY A 70 1.09 -2.23 -13.10
C GLY A 70 2.17 -1.91 -12.08
N ARG A 71 1.79 -1.43 -10.90
CA ARG A 71 2.73 -0.86 -9.93
C ARG A 71 3.19 -1.90 -8.92
N ILE A 72 4.46 -1.84 -8.53
CA ILE A 72 5.03 -2.64 -7.46
C ILE A 72 5.65 -1.72 -6.42
N GLY A 73 5.11 -1.76 -5.21
CA GLY A 73 5.64 -1.04 -4.05
C GLY A 73 6.40 -1.99 -3.15
N VAL A 74 7.63 -1.63 -2.79
CA VAL A 74 8.51 -2.39 -1.90
C VAL A 74 9.03 -1.45 -0.84
N TYR A 75 8.93 -1.87 0.41
CA TYR A 75 9.71 -1.32 1.51
C TYR A 75 10.29 -2.47 2.31
N ALA A 76 11.56 -2.38 2.69
CA ALA A 76 12.17 -3.32 3.62
C ALA A 76 13.18 -2.61 4.51
N VAL A 77 13.35 -3.08 5.74
CA VAL A 77 14.32 -2.54 6.69
C VAL A 77 14.91 -3.65 7.55
N ASP A 78 16.23 -3.65 7.68
CA ASP A 78 16.92 -4.45 8.68
C ASP A 78 16.85 -3.74 10.03
N LEU A 79 16.20 -4.36 11.01
CA LEU A 79 15.92 -3.72 12.30
C LEU A 79 17.14 -3.55 13.21
N ALA A 80 18.24 -4.26 12.95
CA ALA A 80 19.46 -4.13 13.72
C ALA A 80 20.33 -2.96 13.21
N THR A 81 20.27 -2.69 11.91
CA THR A 81 21.18 -1.74 11.25
C THR A 81 20.49 -0.46 10.80
N GLY A 82 19.16 -0.47 10.66
CA GLY A 82 18.38 0.63 10.11
C GLY A 82 18.50 0.78 8.59
N GLU A 83 19.18 -0.14 7.91
CA GLU A 83 19.33 -0.11 6.46
C GLU A 83 17.99 -0.38 5.77
N GLU A 84 17.58 0.53 4.87
CA GLU A 84 16.29 0.49 4.19
C GLU A 84 16.44 0.25 2.68
N ILE A 85 15.47 -0.46 2.12
CA ILE A 85 15.25 -0.59 0.67
C ILE A 85 13.84 -0.08 0.37
N SER A 86 13.70 0.81 -0.61
CA SER A 86 12.40 1.38 -0.97
C SER A 86 12.26 1.55 -2.49
N VAL A 87 11.17 1.02 -3.05
CA VAL A 87 10.74 1.25 -4.43
C VAL A 87 9.26 1.58 -4.40
N LEU A 88 8.88 2.80 -4.83
CA LEU A 88 7.52 3.32 -4.66
C LEU A 88 7.01 3.19 -3.21
N GLY A 89 7.90 3.15 -2.22
CA GLY A 89 7.56 2.86 -0.83
C GLY A 89 6.69 3.93 -0.17
N ASP A 90 6.63 5.13 -0.77
CA ASP A 90 5.84 6.28 -0.33
C ASP A 90 4.59 6.50 -1.20
N GLN A 91 4.34 5.63 -2.20
CA GLN A 91 3.08 5.64 -2.94
C GLN A 91 2.02 4.76 -2.28
N ARG A 92 0.75 5.16 -2.40
CA ARG A 92 -0.37 4.40 -1.86
C ARG A 92 -0.73 3.20 -2.72
N PHE A 93 -1.01 2.09 -2.04
CA PHE A 93 -1.52 0.84 -2.58
C PHE A 93 -2.76 0.39 -1.81
N PRO A 94 -3.72 -0.29 -2.46
CA PRO A 94 -4.84 -0.88 -1.74
C PRO A 94 -4.34 -1.91 -0.72
N MET A 95 -4.71 -1.73 0.55
CA MET A 95 -4.24 -2.61 1.62
C MET A 95 -4.82 -4.02 1.52
N ALA A 96 -6.08 -4.10 1.07
CA ALA A 96 -6.87 -5.31 1.21
C ALA A 96 -6.79 -5.82 2.67
N SER A 97 -6.48 -7.10 2.87
CA SER A 97 -6.39 -7.73 4.18
C SER A 97 -5.11 -7.42 4.98
N THR A 98 -4.18 -6.60 4.48
CA THR A 98 -3.04 -6.16 5.31
C THR A 98 -3.46 -5.16 6.39
N SER A 99 -4.57 -4.44 6.19
CA SER A 99 -5.14 -3.51 7.19
C SER A 99 -5.51 -4.20 8.51
N LYS A 100 -5.73 -5.53 8.48
CA LYS A 100 -6.02 -6.37 9.66
C LYS A 100 -4.93 -6.29 10.74
N VAL A 101 -3.68 -5.99 10.36
CA VAL A 101 -2.60 -5.76 11.33
C VAL A 101 -2.88 -4.50 12.16
N ALA A 102 -3.29 -3.41 11.51
CA ALA A 102 -3.65 -2.16 12.20
C ALA A 102 -4.91 -2.33 13.07
N VAL A 103 -5.91 -3.09 12.58
CA VAL A 103 -7.12 -3.42 13.37
C VAL A 103 -6.74 -4.22 14.63
N ALA A 104 -5.90 -5.26 14.50
CA ALA A 104 -5.43 -6.03 15.65
C ALA A 104 -4.64 -5.16 16.63
N ALA A 105 -3.69 -4.35 16.13
CA ALA A 105 -2.87 -3.50 16.97
C ALA A 105 -3.71 -2.45 17.73
N THR A 106 -4.72 -1.86 17.07
CA THR A 106 -5.65 -0.92 17.72
C THR A 106 -6.44 -1.58 18.85
N PHE A 107 -6.97 -2.78 18.62
CA PHE A 107 -7.69 -3.53 19.66
C PHE A 107 -6.75 -3.90 20.82
N LEU A 108 -5.56 -4.41 20.51
CA LEU A 108 -4.58 -4.85 21.49
C LEU A 108 -4.01 -3.68 22.33
N ALA A 109 -3.81 -2.50 21.73
CA ALA A 109 -3.48 -1.30 22.49
C ALA A 109 -4.60 -0.96 23.49
N GLY A 110 -5.86 -1.12 23.10
CA GLY A 110 -6.99 -0.98 24.01
C GLY A 110 -7.04 -2.05 25.11
N VAL A 111 -6.57 -3.27 24.85
CA VAL A 111 -6.39 -4.29 25.89
C VAL A 111 -5.31 -3.87 26.89
N ASP A 112 -4.17 -3.38 26.39
CA ASP A 112 -3.06 -2.91 27.23
C ASP A 112 -3.46 -1.70 28.09
N GLU A 113 -4.38 -0.87 27.60
CA GLU A 113 -5.00 0.25 28.32
C GLU A 113 -6.16 -0.17 29.24
N GLY A 114 -6.52 -1.45 29.29
CA GLY A 114 -7.61 -1.97 30.12
C GLY A 114 -9.02 -1.65 29.61
N ARG A 115 -9.16 -1.15 28.38
CA ARG A 115 -10.45 -0.86 27.73
C ARG A 115 -11.17 -2.11 27.22
N TYR A 116 -10.41 -3.16 26.90
CA TYR A 116 -10.94 -4.42 26.38
C TYR A 116 -10.31 -5.61 27.11
N SER A 117 -10.98 -6.76 27.05
CA SER A 117 -10.39 -8.04 27.47
C SER A 117 -10.26 -8.98 26.29
N LEU A 118 -9.16 -9.73 26.23
CA LEU A 118 -8.97 -10.81 25.26
C LEU A 118 -10.00 -11.94 25.39
N THR A 119 -10.60 -12.09 26.57
CA THR A 119 -11.64 -13.09 26.84
C THR A 119 -13.06 -12.57 26.64
N SER A 120 -13.24 -11.28 26.37
CA SER A 120 -14.55 -10.76 25.96
C SER A 120 -14.94 -11.34 24.60
N GLU A 121 -16.20 -11.72 24.48
CA GLU A 121 -16.73 -12.30 23.25
C GLU A 121 -17.43 -11.25 22.40
N TYR A 122 -17.21 -11.33 21.08
CA TYR A 122 -17.85 -10.46 20.10
C TYR A 122 -18.53 -11.30 19.02
N PRO A 123 -19.68 -10.85 18.50
CA PRO A 123 -20.39 -11.58 17.47
C PRO A 123 -19.64 -11.49 16.14
N LEU A 124 -19.44 -12.61 15.46
CA LEU A 124 -19.04 -12.62 14.06
C LEU A 124 -20.01 -11.78 13.23
N LEU A 125 -19.50 -10.90 12.37
CA LEU A 125 -20.31 -10.12 11.45
C LEU A 125 -20.29 -10.78 10.07
N ILE A 126 -21.31 -11.57 9.78
CA ILE A 126 -21.37 -12.40 8.57
C ILE A 126 -21.98 -11.59 7.43
N PRO A 127 -21.29 -11.40 6.29
CA PRO A 127 -21.83 -10.64 5.17
C PRO A 127 -23.09 -11.30 4.59
N VAL A 128 -24.09 -10.48 4.31
CA VAL A 128 -25.31 -10.85 3.58
C VAL A 128 -25.15 -10.45 2.12
N ARG A 129 -25.50 -11.36 1.21
CA ARG A 129 -25.36 -11.12 -0.23
C ARG A 129 -26.19 -9.90 -0.64
N SER A 130 -25.53 -8.97 -1.31
CA SER A 130 -26.11 -7.73 -1.86
C SER A 130 -25.45 -7.38 -3.18
N LYS A 131 -26.06 -6.49 -3.97
CA LYS A 131 -25.42 -5.95 -5.18
C LYS A 131 -24.33 -4.95 -4.77
N LYS A 132 -23.28 -4.81 -5.57
CA LYS A 132 -22.27 -3.77 -5.36
C LYS A 132 -22.93 -2.40 -5.25
N PHE A 133 -22.46 -1.59 -4.32
CA PHE A 133 -22.96 -0.22 -4.11
C PHE A 133 -24.47 -0.09 -3.86
N SER A 134 -25.18 -1.16 -3.48
CA SER A 134 -26.63 -1.09 -3.23
C SER A 134 -27.01 -0.34 -1.95
N SER A 135 -26.03 -0.03 -1.13
CA SER A 135 -26.13 0.69 0.16
C SER A 135 -24.75 1.19 0.55
N GLU A 136 -24.68 2.21 1.40
CA GLU A 136 -23.40 2.76 1.89
C GLU A 136 -22.52 1.68 2.53
N LYS A 137 -23.07 0.89 3.45
CA LYS A 137 -22.41 -0.27 4.06
C LYS A 137 -23.02 -1.57 3.57
N ALA A 138 -22.21 -2.60 3.39
CA ALA A 138 -22.69 -3.95 3.09
C ALA A 138 -23.53 -4.47 4.27
N PRO A 139 -24.70 -5.10 4.02
CA PRO A 139 -25.48 -5.69 5.08
C PRO A 139 -24.73 -6.90 5.68
N VAL A 140 -24.75 -6.98 7.00
CA VAL A 140 -24.20 -8.11 7.77
C VAL A 140 -25.27 -8.64 8.73
N ARG A 141 -25.15 -9.91 9.10
CA ARG A 141 -25.95 -10.53 10.17
C ARG A 141 -25.03 -11.00 11.28
N THR A 142 -25.54 -10.99 12.51
CA THR A 142 -24.84 -11.53 13.67
C THR A 142 -24.71 -13.06 13.57
N GLY A 143 -23.49 -13.55 13.78
CA GLY A 143 -23.17 -14.97 13.96
C GLY A 143 -22.87 -15.31 15.42
N ASN A 144 -22.12 -16.38 15.61
CA ASN A 144 -21.69 -16.82 16.94
C ASN A 144 -20.79 -15.77 17.61
N TYR A 145 -20.84 -15.74 18.93
CA TYR A 145 -19.91 -15.00 19.77
C TYR A 145 -18.61 -15.78 19.89
N VAL A 146 -17.49 -15.09 19.74
CA VAL A 146 -16.15 -15.67 19.76
C VAL A 146 -15.25 -14.77 20.60
N PRO A 147 -14.41 -15.31 21.49
CA PRO A 147 -13.45 -14.52 22.27
C PRO A 147 -12.49 -13.71 21.38
N ALA A 148 -12.11 -12.51 21.83
CA ALA A 148 -11.24 -11.63 21.06
C ALA A 148 -9.89 -12.25 20.70
N TYR A 149 -9.27 -13.06 21.57
CA TYR A 149 -8.00 -13.72 21.23
C TYR A 149 -8.15 -14.66 20.01
N GLU A 150 -9.27 -15.38 19.92
CA GLU A 150 -9.55 -16.29 18.81
C GLU A 150 -9.91 -15.50 17.55
N LEU A 151 -10.69 -14.41 17.69
CA LEU A 151 -10.95 -13.49 16.59
C LEU A 151 -9.67 -12.91 15.99
N ILE A 152 -8.70 -12.51 16.82
CA ILE A 152 -7.39 -12.01 16.38
C ILE A 152 -6.62 -13.12 15.65
N SER A 153 -6.53 -14.31 16.24
CA SER A 153 -5.84 -15.44 15.60
C SER A 153 -6.44 -15.77 14.22
N LEU A 154 -7.77 -15.90 14.11
CA LEU A 154 -8.45 -16.19 12.84
C LEU A 154 -8.36 -15.03 11.83
N MET A 155 -8.47 -13.79 12.31
CA MET A 155 -8.34 -12.59 11.49
C MET A 155 -6.95 -12.51 10.84
N ILE A 156 -5.90 -12.81 11.58
CA ILE A 156 -4.53 -12.71 11.08
C ILE A 156 -4.18 -13.96 10.26
N SER A 157 -4.27 -15.15 10.86
CA SER A 157 -3.73 -16.41 10.28
C SER A 157 -4.54 -16.96 9.10
N LYS A 158 -5.86 -16.76 9.13
CA LYS A 158 -6.82 -17.21 8.09
C LYS A 158 -7.43 -16.06 7.30
N SER A 159 -7.08 -14.81 7.63
CA SER A 159 -7.65 -13.63 7.00
C SER A 159 -9.18 -13.52 7.15
N CYS A 160 -9.75 -14.04 8.24
CA CYS A 160 -11.20 -14.09 8.48
C CYS A 160 -11.85 -12.70 8.44
N ASN A 161 -12.69 -12.45 7.43
CA ASN A 161 -13.37 -11.15 7.25
C ASN A 161 -14.40 -10.88 8.35
N SER A 162 -15.25 -11.85 8.68
CA SER A 162 -16.28 -11.69 9.72
C SER A 162 -15.69 -11.42 11.10
N CYS A 163 -14.50 -11.99 11.37
CA CYS A 163 -13.75 -11.76 12.60
C CYS A 163 -13.16 -10.34 12.62
N THR A 164 -12.75 -9.83 11.45
CA THR A 164 -12.23 -8.47 11.33
C THR A 164 -13.31 -7.45 11.57
N ASP A 165 -14.47 -7.60 10.95
CA ASP A 165 -15.57 -6.65 11.12
C ASP A 165 -16.11 -6.68 12.56
N ALA A 166 -16.06 -7.84 13.23
CA ALA A 166 -16.35 -7.94 14.67
C ALA A 166 -15.41 -7.09 15.52
N LEU A 167 -14.09 -7.23 15.33
CA LEU A 167 -13.08 -6.45 16.07
C LEU A 167 -13.08 -4.97 15.66
N LEU A 168 -13.30 -4.67 14.37
CA LEU A 168 -13.43 -3.32 13.86
C LEU A 168 -14.63 -2.61 14.51
N LYS A 169 -15.77 -3.29 14.64
CA LYS A 169 -16.92 -2.77 15.39
C LYS A 169 -16.59 -2.60 16.88
N ALA A 170 -15.86 -3.54 17.48
CA ALA A 170 -15.48 -3.47 18.90
C ALA A 170 -14.58 -2.26 19.22
N VAL A 171 -13.66 -1.90 18.33
CA VAL A 171 -12.79 -0.72 18.50
C VAL A 171 -13.48 0.61 18.17
N GLY A 172 -14.74 0.59 17.69
CA GLY A 172 -15.50 1.80 17.35
C GLY A 172 -15.53 2.16 15.86
N GLY A 173 -15.00 1.30 14.99
CA GLY A 173 -14.99 1.49 13.54
C GLY A 173 -13.64 1.92 12.98
N THR A 174 -13.65 2.28 11.69
CA THR A 174 -12.42 2.61 10.94
C THR A 174 -11.74 3.89 11.44
N GLU A 175 -12.51 4.88 11.91
CA GLU A 175 -11.99 6.15 12.41
C GLU A 175 -11.07 5.97 13.62
N GLU A 176 -11.40 5.06 14.54
CA GLU A 176 -10.57 4.78 15.71
C GLU A 176 -9.27 4.06 15.32
N VAL A 177 -9.29 3.23 14.29
CA VAL A 177 -8.07 2.63 13.72
C VAL A 177 -7.19 3.71 13.08
N ASN A 178 -7.78 4.61 12.28
CA ASN A 178 -7.03 5.72 11.67
C ASN A 178 -6.46 6.67 12.74
N LYS A 179 -7.21 6.93 13.80
CA LYS A 179 -6.78 7.76 14.94
C LYS A 179 -5.61 7.12 15.67
N TRP A 180 -5.68 5.82 15.97
CA TRP A 180 -4.58 5.09 16.59
C TRP A 180 -3.32 5.12 15.71
N MET A 181 -3.46 4.89 14.40
CA MET A 181 -2.35 4.99 13.45
C MET A 181 -1.71 6.39 13.46
N ARG A 182 -2.51 7.47 13.44
CA ARG A 182 -2.00 8.84 13.56
C ARG A 182 -1.29 9.11 14.88
N GLN A 183 -1.83 8.61 16.01
CA GLN A 183 -1.19 8.74 17.32
C GLN A 183 0.14 7.98 17.39
N ALA A 184 0.27 6.87 16.66
CA ALA A 184 1.51 6.14 16.47
C ALA A 184 2.52 6.83 15.51
N GLY A 185 2.14 7.96 14.90
CA GLY A 185 2.95 8.69 13.91
C GLY A 185 2.87 8.13 12.49
N LEU A 186 1.88 7.29 12.20
CA LEU A 186 1.74 6.50 10.97
C LEU A 186 0.62 7.05 10.08
N SER A 187 0.80 8.25 9.54
CA SER A 187 -0.27 9.01 8.85
C SER A 187 -0.51 8.61 7.39
N ASP A 188 0.42 7.91 6.74
CA ASP A 188 0.29 7.47 5.35
C ASP A 188 -0.57 6.21 5.17
N PHE A 189 -1.61 6.11 6.01
CA PHE A 189 -2.57 5.01 6.13
C PHE A 189 -3.97 5.61 6.16
N GLU A 190 -4.92 4.98 5.47
CA GLU A 190 -6.33 5.36 5.53
C GLU A 190 -7.19 4.11 5.37
N LEU A 191 -8.00 3.80 6.39
CA LEU A 191 -9.05 2.79 6.35
C LEU A 191 -10.41 3.50 6.31
N SER A 192 -11.21 3.30 5.27
CA SER A 192 -12.44 4.06 5.07
C SER A 192 -13.69 3.18 5.08
N ARG A 193 -13.54 1.86 4.87
CA ARG A 193 -14.65 0.89 4.83
C ARG A 193 -14.39 -0.30 5.75
N ASP A 194 -15.47 -0.90 6.22
CA ASP A 194 -15.43 -2.25 6.79
C ASP A 194 -15.12 -3.29 5.69
N ILE A 195 -14.69 -4.49 6.11
CA ILE A 195 -14.20 -5.51 5.18
C ILE A 195 -15.34 -6.08 4.35
N ALA A 196 -16.53 -6.26 4.92
CA ALA A 196 -17.72 -6.67 4.17
C ALA A 196 -18.02 -5.72 3.00
N THR A 197 -17.96 -4.41 3.24
CA THR A 197 -18.18 -3.37 2.23
C THR A 197 -17.05 -3.34 1.21
N LEU A 198 -15.79 -3.34 1.65
CA LEU A 198 -14.62 -3.38 0.77
C LEU A 198 -14.67 -4.59 -0.19
N VAL A 199 -15.02 -5.78 0.31
CA VAL A 199 -15.10 -7.00 -0.51
C VAL A 199 -16.30 -7.00 -1.44
N ARG A 200 -17.45 -6.47 -1.00
CA ARG A 200 -18.63 -6.30 -1.87
C ARG A 200 -18.28 -5.41 -3.06
N ASP A 201 -17.60 -4.31 -2.79
CA ASP A 201 -17.34 -3.25 -3.77
C ASP A 201 -16.00 -3.39 -4.52
N ASP A 202 -15.23 -4.45 -4.25
CA ASP A 202 -13.93 -4.75 -4.89
C ASP A 202 -14.00 -4.62 -6.42
N GLY A 203 -13.02 -3.93 -7.01
CA GLY A 203 -13.00 -3.62 -8.44
C GLY A 203 -13.89 -2.45 -8.85
N GLU A 204 -14.23 -1.56 -7.91
CA GLU A 204 -14.78 -0.22 -8.18
C GLU A 204 -13.89 0.55 -9.17
N PHE A 205 -12.58 0.55 -8.92
CA PHE A 205 -11.55 1.17 -9.75
C PHE A 205 -10.49 0.15 -10.12
N ASP A 206 -9.83 0.39 -11.26
CA ASP A 206 -8.63 -0.34 -11.63
C ASP A 206 -7.42 0.23 -10.87
N PRO A 207 -6.76 -0.54 -9.98
CA PRO A 207 -5.63 -0.04 -9.20
C PRO A 207 -4.35 0.22 -10.03
N VAL A 208 -4.36 -0.18 -11.31
CA VAL A 208 -3.33 0.21 -12.29
C VAL A 208 -3.53 1.65 -12.76
N GLU A 209 -4.77 2.05 -13.00
CA GLU A 209 -5.12 3.36 -13.57
C GLU A 209 -5.36 4.44 -12.50
N TRP A 210 -5.78 4.02 -11.29
CA TRP A 210 -6.21 4.94 -10.24
C TRP A 210 -5.55 4.62 -8.89
N ILE A 211 -5.07 5.66 -8.21
CA ILE A 211 -4.59 5.59 -6.81
C ILE A 211 -5.72 6.08 -5.91
N ASP A 212 -6.52 5.16 -5.38
CA ASP A 212 -7.61 5.50 -4.46
C ASP A 212 -7.02 5.61 -3.05
N PRO A 213 -7.11 6.78 -2.38
CA PRO A 213 -6.62 6.92 -1.02
C PRO A 213 -7.43 6.10 -0.01
N ARG A 214 -8.69 5.74 -0.30
CA ARG A 214 -9.53 4.92 0.60
C ARG A 214 -8.97 3.50 0.73
N ASP A 215 -8.95 2.97 1.95
CA ASP A 215 -8.48 1.62 2.26
C ASP A 215 -7.07 1.31 1.73
N SER A 216 -6.22 2.35 1.75
CA SER A 216 -4.87 2.33 1.18
C SER A 216 -3.82 2.72 2.21
N ALA A 217 -2.60 2.24 1.99
CA ALA A 217 -1.43 2.65 2.75
C ALA A 217 -0.19 2.62 1.86
N THR A 218 0.86 3.29 2.29
CA THR A 218 2.18 3.16 1.66
C THR A 218 2.90 1.90 2.16
N PRO A 219 3.73 1.23 1.33
CA PRO A 219 4.56 0.12 1.79
C PRO A 219 5.42 0.51 3.01
N ARG A 220 5.97 1.73 3.01
CA ARG A 220 6.78 2.27 4.11
C ARG A 220 6.00 2.32 5.42
N VAL A 221 4.79 2.89 5.45
CA VAL A 221 4.03 3.00 6.70
C VAL A 221 3.65 1.63 7.27
N MET A 222 3.36 0.66 6.40
CA MET A 222 3.02 -0.70 6.82
C MET A 222 4.26 -1.45 7.33
N GLY A 223 5.43 -1.20 6.75
CA GLY A 223 6.70 -1.69 7.30
C GLY A 223 7.04 -1.05 8.65
N GLN A 224 6.84 0.26 8.80
CA GLN A 224 7.03 0.97 10.07
C GLN A 224 6.07 0.46 11.16
N LEU A 225 4.81 0.17 10.81
CA LEU A 225 3.84 -0.48 11.70
C LEU A 225 4.36 -1.85 12.19
N LEU A 226 4.86 -2.69 11.30
CA LEU A 226 5.40 -3.99 11.69
C LEU A 226 6.67 -3.86 12.54
N ALA A 227 7.57 -2.95 12.18
CA ALA A 227 8.80 -2.68 12.91
C ALA A 227 8.52 -2.23 14.35
N GLY A 228 7.62 -1.27 14.54
CA GLY A 228 7.31 -0.77 15.88
C GLY A 228 6.49 -1.75 16.72
N ILE A 229 5.62 -2.57 16.12
CA ILE A 229 4.98 -3.71 16.81
C ILE A 229 6.05 -4.67 17.30
N TYR A 230 6.95 -5.13 16.41
CA TYR A 230 8.02 -6.08 16.75
C TYR A 230 8.94 -5.53 17.86
N GLN A 231 9.31 -4.26 17.78
CA GLN A 231 10.16 -3.59 18.77
C GLN A 231 9.43 -3.25 20.08
N GLY A 232 8.12 -3.48 20.19
CA GLY A 232 7.35 -3.21 21.41
C GLY A 232 7.11 -1.73 21.68
N ARG A 233 7.06 -0.89 20.63
CA ARG A 233 6.85 0.56 20.77
C ARG A 233 5.43 0.92 21.20
N TRP A 234 4.44 0.11 20.79
CA TRP A 234 3.01 0.43 20.97
C TRP A 234 2.20 -0.63 21.70
N LEU A 235 2.72 -1.86 21.81
CA LEU A 235 2.03 -2.99 22.42
C LEU A 235 2.88 -3.57 23.55
N SER A 236 2.22 -4.02 24.62
CA SER A 236 2.83 -4.82 25.68
C SER A 236 3.41 -6.11 25.11
N ALA A 237 4.31 -6.75 25.86
CA ALA A 237 4.91 -8.01 25.43
C ALA A 237 3.86 -9.10 25.13
N ASN A 238 2.80 -9.19 25.93
CA ASN A 238 1.73 -10.18 25.75
C ASN A 238 0.93 -9.91 24.46
N SER A 239 0.50 -8.66 24.29
CA SER A 239 -0.26 -8.23 23.10
C SER A 239 0.56 -8.38 21.82
N ARG A 240 1.83 -7.98 21.86
CA ARG A 240 2.78 -8.19 20.76
C ARG A 240 2.93 -9.67 20.42
N ASN A 241 3.14 -10.53 21.42
CA ASN A 241 3.36 -11.96 21.20
C ASN A 241 2.12 -12.63 20.60
N LEU A 242 0.91 -12.24 21.01
CA LEU A 242 -0.32 -12.73 20.39
C LEU A 242 -0.42 -12.35 18.91
N LEU A 243 -0.14 -11.09 18.56
CA LEU A 243 -0.21 -10.64 17.18
C LEU A 243 0.88 -11.29 16.31
N ILE A 244 2.13 -11.27 16.75
CA ILE A 244 3.25 -11.87 16.00
C ILE A 244 3.07 -13.39 15.88
N GLY A 245 2.67 -14.09 16.95
CA GLY A 245 2.39 -15.52 16.88
C GLY A 245 1.28 -15.85 15.88
N ALA A 246 0.18 -15.08 15.88
CA ALA A 246 -0.87 -15.25 14.88
C ALA A 246 -0.39 -14.98 13.44
N MET A 247 0.58 -14.08 13.26
CA MET A 247 1.22 -13.80 11.97
C MET A 247 2.14 -14.96 11.52
N GLU A 248 2.84 -15.62 12.44
CA GLU A 248 3.65 -16.82 12.18
C GLU A 248 2.78 -18.03 11.82
N GLU A 249 1.57 -18.12 12.36
CA GLU A 249 0.58 -19.17 12.04
C GLU A 249 -0.17 -18.93 10.71
N THR A 250 0.19 -17.88 9.96
CA THR A 250 -0.50 -17.52 8.71
C THR A 250 -0.43 -18.63 7.68
N THR A 251 -1.60 -18.97 7.12
CA THR A 251 -1.72 -20.03 6.10
C THR A 251 -2.13 -19.54 4.72
N THR A 252 -2.44 -18.25 4.60
CA THR A 252 -2.73 -17.58 3.33
C THR A 252 -1.44 -17.26 2.57
N GLY A 253 -1.50 -17.12 1.25
CA GLY A 253 -0.36 -16.63 0.46
C GLY A 253 0.85 -17.58 0.41
N ARG A 254 0.64 -18.89 0.50
CA ARG A 254 1.72 -19.91 0.41
C ARG A 254 2.69 -19.78 -0.78
N ARG A 255 2.33 -19.03 -1.83
CA ARG A 255 3.16 -18.77 -3.02
C ARG A 255 3.81 -17.37 -3.02
N ARG A 256 3.78 -16.65 -1.91
CA ARG A 256 4.32 -15.29 -1.74
C ARG A 256 5.62 -15.33 -0.94
N MET A 257 5.73 -14.56 0.15
CA MET A 257 6.92 -14.53 1.00
C MET A 257 7.29 -15.94 1.49
N ASN A 258 6.29 -16.73 1.91
CA ASN A 258 6.50 -18.08 2.43
C ASN A 258 7.20 -19.02 1.42
N ALA A 259 6.92 -18.91 0.11
CA ALA A 259 7.59 -19.73 -0.91
C ALA A 259 9.02 -19.29 -1.23
N ALA A 260 9.43 -18.11 -0.76
CA ALA A 260 10.72 -17.50 -1.07
C ALA A 260 11.74 -17.65 0.06
N LEU A 261 11.28 -17.95 1.26
CA LEU A 261 12.08 -17.98 2.48
C LEU A 261 12.28 -19.42 2.96
N PRO A 262 13.45 -19.75 3.53
CA PRO A 262 13.61 -21.02 4.24
C PRO A 262 12.75 -21.04 5.51
N ASP A 263 12.34 -22.22 5.97
CA ASP A 263 11.54 -22.37 7.20
C ASP A 263 12.21 -21.72 8.43
N ALA A 264 13.55 -21.80 8.50
CA ALA A 264 14.36 -21.19 9.55
C ALA A 264 14.25 -19.65 9.61
N ALA A 265 13.74 -19.00 8.57
CA ALA A 265 13.49 -17.56 8.57
C ALA A 265 12.30 -17.17 9.45
N ALA A 266 11.50 -18.13 9.94
CA ALA A 266 10.40 -17.91 10.89
C ALA A 266 9.51 -16.72 10.47
N LEU A 267 8.93 -16.81 9.28
CA LEU A 267 8.15 -15.73 8.69
C LEU A 267 6.87 -15.47 9.49
N ALA A 268 6.77 -14.28 10.07
CA ALA A 268 5.53 -13.72 10.61
C ALA A 268 4.94 -12.77 9.56
N HIS A 269 3.80 -13.09 8.93
CA HIS A 269 3.29 -12.27 7.82
C HIS A 269 1.76 -12.11 7.76
N LYS A 270 1.31 -11.15 6.95
CA LYS A 270 -0.09 -10.93 6.61
C LYS A 270 -0.23 -10.60 5.12
N THR A 271 -1.09 -11.36 4.46
CA THR A 271 -1.39 -11.19 3.03
C THR A 271 -2.60 -10.27 2.78
N GLY A 272 -2.61 -9.59 1.64
CA GLY A 272 -3.78 -8.90 1.07
C GLY A 272 -4.09 -9.36 -0.37
N THR A 273 -5.37 -9.45 -0.74
CA THR A 273 -5.78 -9.75 -2.12
C THR A 273 -7.10 -9.05 -2.44
N LEU A 274 -7.11 -8.30 -3.54
CA LEU A 274 -8.29 -7.70 -4.16
C LEU A 274 -8.21 -7.92 -5.68
N THR A 275 -9.14 -7.37 -6.44
CA THR A 275 -9.09 -7.40 -7.89
C THR A 275 -7.84 -6.67 -8.38
N ARG A 276 -7.06 -7.33 -9.26
CA ARG A 276 -5.76 -6.86 -9.77
C ARG A 276 -4.79 -6.37 -8.68
N THR A 277 -4.91 -6.85 -7.43
CA THR A 277 -4.02 -6.47 -6.32
C THR A 277 -3.64 -7.71 -5.51
N ALA A 278 -2.36 -7.83 -5.16
CA ALA A 278 -1.86 -8.78 -4.18
C ALA A 278 -0.77 -8.11 -3.33
N SER A 279 -0.73 -8.43 -2.05
CA SER A 279 0.29 -7.92 -1.14
C SER A 279 0.69 -8.94 -0.09
N ASP A 280 1.89 -8.81 0.43
CA ASP A 280 2.37 -9.56 1.58
C ASP A 280 3.28 -8.64 2.38
N ILE A 281 3.03 -8.56 3.68
CA ILE A 281 3.84 -7.77 4.62
C ILE A 281 4.24 -8.69 5.77
N GLY A 282 5.47 -8.58 6.25
CA GLY A 282 5.93 -9.48 7.30
C GLY A 282 7.29 -9.15 7.89
N ILE A 283 7.65 -9.93 8.90
CA ILE A 283 8.94 -9.95 9.57
C ILE A 283 9.55 -11.34 9.33
N PHE A 284 10.81 -11.39 8.93
CA PHE A 284 11.55 -12.65 8.81
C PHE A 284 12.97 -12.49 9.37
N ARG A 285 13.56 -13.61 9.76
CA ARG A 285 14.90 -13.68 10.34
C ARG A 285 15.92 -14.09 9.29
N LEU A 286 17.08 -13.44 9.32
CA LEU A 286 18.27 -13.89 8.60
C LEU A 286 18.97 -15.00 9.41
N ALA A 287 19.90 -15.71 8.78
CA ALA A 287 20.65 -16.80 9.42
C ALA A 287 21.48 -16.34 10.64
N ASP A 288 21.87 -15.07 10.69
CA ASP A 288 22.60 -14.44 11.80
C ASP A 288 21.67 -13.97 12.94
N GLY A 289 20.35 -14.20 12.83
CA GLY A 289 19.35 -13.83 13.82
C GLY A 289 18.78 -12.42 13.69
N ARG A 290 19.32 -11.56 12.81
CA ARG A 290 18.75 -10.23 12.53
C ARG A 290 17.34 -10.37 11.97
N ALA A 291 16.46 -9.44 12.36
CA ALA A 291 15.10 -9.38 11.87
C ALA A 291 14.98 -8.32 10.77
N VAL A 292 14.39 -8.70 9.64
CA VAL A 292 14.06 -7.83 8.53
C VAL A 292 12.55 -7.70 8.45
N VAL A 293 12.08 -6.47 8.31
CA VAL A 293 10.68 -6.18 7.96
C VAL A 293 10.60 -5.95 6.47
N ALA A 294 9.57 -6.47 5.82
CA ALA A 294 9.26 -6.17 4.43
C ALA A 294 7.76 -5.94 4.22
N ALA A 295 7.43 -5.03 3.31
CA ALA A 295 6.09 -4.77 2.83
C ALA A 295 6.09 -4.69 1.31
N ILE A 296 5.39 -5.61 0.65
CA ILE A 296 5.37 -5.72 -0.81
C ILE A 296 3.92 -5.65 -1.30
N TYR A 297 3.64 -4.71 -2.20
CA TYR A 297 2.34 -4.51 -2.82
C TYR A 297 2.48 -4.57 -4.34
N VAL A 298 1.62 -5.33 -5.00
CA VAL A 298 1.65 -5.56 -6.45
C VAL A 298 0.26 -5.31 -7.02
N THR A 299 0.14 -4.37 -7.96
CA THR A 299 -1.07 -4.16 -8.76
C THR A 299 -0.88 -4.66 -10.21
N GLY A 300 -1.97 -4.90 -10.92
CA GLY A 300 -1.96 -5.33 -12.32
C GLY A 300 -1.51 -6.79 -12.50
N GLN A 301 -0.50 -7.01 -13.34
CA GLN A 301 0.04 -8.29 -13.83
C GLN A 301 -0.95 -9.15 -14.63
N SER A 302 -2.05 -8.53 -15.05
CA SER A 302 -3.00 -8.95 -16.09
C SER A 302 -3.11 -7.82 -17.10
N SER A 303 -3.60 -8.08 -18.32
CA SER A 303 -3.67 -7.02 -19.34
C SER A 303 -4.83 -6.04 -19.13
N SER A 304 -5.89 -6.46 -18.43
CA SER A 304 -7.08 -5.64 -18.16
C SER A 304 -7.92 -6.26 -17.04
N LEU A 305 -8.93 -5.53 -16.53
CA LEU A 305 -9.97 -6.09 -15.67
C LEU A 305 -10.74 -7.24 -16.33
N ALA A 306 -10.98 -7.17 -17.64
CA ALA A 306 -11.65 -8.22 -18.39
C ALA A 306 -10.80 -9.50 -18.45
N ASP A 307 -9.48 -9.36 -18.63
CA ASP A 307 -8.54 -10.48 -18.54
C ASP A 307 -8.48 -11.05 -17.13
N GLU A 308 -8.39 -10.20 -16.10
CA GLU A 308 -8.44 -10.62 -14.69
C GLU A 308 -9.70 -11.43 -14.37
N ALA A 309 -10.86 -11.03 -14.90
CA ALA A 309 -12.13 -11.74 -14.68
C ALA A 309 -12.13 -13.14 -15.31
N ARG A 310 -11.55 -13.29 -16.52
CA ARG A 310 -11.46 -14.59 -17.23
C ARG A 310 -10.36 -15.50 -16.68
N ASN A 311 -9.22 -14.92 -16.31
CA ASN A 311 -7.97 -15.62 -15.97
C ASN A 311 -7.54 -15.44 -14.51
N LYS A 312 -8.51 -15.19 -13.62
CA LYS A 312 -8.31 -14.81 -12.21
C LYS A 312 -7.20 -15.58 -11.48
N ARG A 313 -7.16 -16.91 -11.58
CA ARG A 313 -6.14 -17.73 -10.91
C ARG A 313 -4.74 -17.50 -11.48
N ALA A 314 -4.61 -17.45 -12.81
CA ALA A 314 -3.33 -17.24 -13.48
C ALA A 314 -2.81 -15.82 -13.23
N SER A 315 -3.67 -14.81 -13.33
CA SER A 315 -3.29 -13.41 -13.06
C SER A 315 -2.87 -13.19 -11.61
N ARG A 316 -3.57 -13.82 -10.65
CA ARG A 316 -3.14 -13.85 -9.24
C ARG A 316 -1.80 -14.53 -9.05
N ALA A 317 -1.55 -15.65 -9.72
CA ALA A 317 -0.29 -16.36 -9.62
C ALA A 317 0.91 -15.52 -10.11
N LYS A 318 0.72 -14.69 -11.15
CA LYS A 318 1.75 -13.74 -11.60
C LYS A 318 2.11 -12.74 -10.50
N ARG A 319 1.11 -12.17 -9.80
CA ARG A 319 1.37 -11.26 -8.67
C ARG A 319 2.01 -11.95 -7.47
N ASP A 320 1.54 -13.17 -7.13
CA ASP A 320 2.14 -13.98 -6.07
C ASP A 320 3.64 -14.24 -6.37
N ALA A 321 3.98 -14.54 -7.62
CA ALA A 321 5.36 -14.77 -8.06
C ALA A 321 6.22 -13.51 -7.94
N ARG A 322 5.72 -12.32 -8.31
CA ARG A 322 6.44 -11.05 -8.09
C ARG A 322 6.79 -10.84 -6.62
N ILE A 323 5.85 -11.10 -5.71
CA ILE A 323 6.10 -10.99 -4.27
C ILE A 323 7.19 -11.97 -3.83
N ALA A 324 7.12 -13.23 -4.28
CA ALA A 324 8.11 -14.25 -3.95
C ALA A 324 9.52 -13.89 -4.47
N ASP A 325 9.63 -13.43 -5.71
CA ASP A 325 10.92 -13.08 -6.31
C ASP A 325 11.58 -11.88 -5.60
N ILE A 326 10.80 -10.85 -5.27
CA ILE A 326 11.28 -9.70 -4.49
C ILE A 326 11.68 -10.14 -3.09
N THR A 327 10.89 -10.99 -2.43
CA THR A 327 11.22 -11.50 -1.09
C THR A 327 12.53 -12.27 -1.09
N ARG A 328 12.75 -13.13 -2.09
CA ARG A 328 14.00 -13.88 -2.23
C ARG A 328 15.19 -12.95 -2.43
N ALA A 329 15.04 -11.91 -3.24
CA ALA A 329 16.08 -10.92 -3.45
C ALA A 329 16.38 -10.12 -2.18
N LEU A 330 15.36 -9.71 -1.40
CA LEU A 330 15.54 -9.05 -0.11
C LEU A 330 16.30 -9.94 0.88
N TYR A 331 15.88 -11.20 1.04
CA TYR A 331 16.53 -12.15 1.94
C TYR A 331 18.01 -12.36 1.59
N ASN A 332 18.30 -12.58 0.31
CA ASN A 332 19.66 -12.79 -0.17
C ASN A 332 20.52 -11.52 -0.03
N GLY A 333 19.98 -10.34 -0.37
CA GLY A 333 20.70 -9.08 -0.30
C GLY A 333 21.11 -8.70 1.13
N PHE A 334 20.16 -8.74 2.07
CA PHE A 334 20.45 -8.46 3.48
C PHE A 334 21.37 -9.52 4.12
N SER A 335 21.29 -10.78 3.67
CA SER A 335 22.21 -11.85 4.10
C SER A 335 23.64 -11.64 3.57
N ALA A 336 23.80 -11.25 2.30
CA ALA A 336 25.12 -11.02 1.71
C ALA A 336 25.86 -9.84 2.37
N LYS A 337 25.15 -8.75 2.69
CA LYS A 337 25.73 -7.62 3.45
C LYS A 337 26.14 -8.02 4.88
N ALA A 338 25.53 -9.05 5.47
CA ALA A 338 25.98 -9.65 6.74
C ALA A 338 27.39 -10.22 6.63
N GLY A 339 27.61 -11.06 5.61
CA GLY A 339 28.86 -11.76 5.38
C GLY A 339 30.03 -10.81 5.15
N LEU A 340 29.78 -9.68 4.47
CA LEU A 340 30.79 -8.62 4.28
C LEU A 340 31.16 -7.91 5.58
N ARG A 341 30.25 -7.80 6.55
CA ARG A 341 30.56 -7.17 7.87
C ARG A 341 31.25 -8.12 8.84
N GLN A 342 31.12 -9.43 8.66
CA GLN A 342 31.77 -10.43 9.52
C GLN A 342 33.19 -10.82 9.07
N ASP A 343 33.67 -10.35 7.91
CA ASP A 343 35.05 -10.57 7.44
C ASP A 343 35.91 -9.30 7.58
N PRO A 344 36.57 -9.07 8.74
CA PRO A 344 37.48 -7.94 8.92
C PRO A 344 38.83 -8.10 8.19
N THR A 345 39.05 -9.19 7.44
CA THR A 345 40.36 -9.48 6.81
C THR A 345 40.41 -9.24 5.30
N ARG A 346 39.30 -8.85 4.67
CA ARG A 346 39.29 -8.45 3.25
C ARG A 346 39.80 -7.01 3.06
N ASN A 347 41.13 -6.86 3.16
CA ASN A 347 41.83 -5.70 2.62
C ASN A 347 41.70 -5.69 1.09
N TRP A 348 40.93 -4.76 0.55
CA TRP A 348 40.93 -4.42 -0.88
C TRP A 348 42.15 -3.54 -1.22
N THR A 349 43.36 -4.00 -0.91
CA THR A 349 44.61 -3.36 -1.36
C THR A 349 45.69 -4.41 -1.57
N ALA A 350 45.74 -4.95 -2.79
CA ALA A 350 46.98 -5.36 -3.42
C ALA A 350 46.74 -5.50 -4.93
N GLU A 351 47.11 -4.47 -5.70
CA GLU A 351 47.59 -4.71 -7.07
C GLU A 351 48.80 -5.65 -6.99
N PRO A 352 48.88 -6.69 -7.83
CA PRO A 352 50.12 -7.41 -7.98
C PRO A 352 51.10 -6.50 -8.73
N ARG A 353 52.12 -6.00 -8.03
CA ARG A 353 53.34 -5.52 -8.67
C ARG A 353 53.96 -6.69 -9.44
N THR A 354 53.75 -6.72 -10.75
CA THR A 354 54.60 -7.48 -11.67
C THR A 354 55.91 -6.71 -11.83
N GLY A 355 56.94 -7.15 -11.13
CA GLY A 355 58.33 -6.83 -11.43
C GLY A 355 58.99 -8.04 -12.09
N GLY A 356 59.40 -7.86 -13.34
CA GLY A 356 60.14 -8.82 -14.17
C GLY A 356 60.47 -8.19 -15.50
#